data_AF-A0A1G2KVG9-F1
#
_entry.id   AF-A0A1G2KVG9-F1
#
_cell.length_a   1.000
_cell.length_b   1.000
_cell.length_c   1.000
_cell.angle_alpha   90.00
_cell.angle_beta   90.00
_cell.angle_gamma   90.00
#
_symmetry.space_group_name_H-M   'P 1'
#
loop_
_entity.id
_entity.type
_entity.pdbx_description
1 polymer ?
#
loop_
_entity_poly.entity_id
_entity_poly.type
_entity_poly.pdbx_seq_one_letter_code
_entity_poly.pdbx_strand_id
1 'polypeptide(L)'
;MLEKPFFGNQKNCTAPGWHWMVLGGLFVLVIVISYISTIRFHREYLRYSGEAPITLMRGIESGEAKVVLDFGNGTKRVFVGAVGDGMTLRNVMRQIERVTPLPDREPLDFSVEGTTIAAVGGIRNSANRQWQAYSGDVLISDPTMYRVKEREEIMVKYEQL
;
A
#
# COMPACT_ATOMS: atom_id res chain seq x y z
N MET A 1 -42.65 73.28 -36.26
CA MET A 1 -41.27 73.73 -35.95
C MET A 1 -40.71 72.79 -34.92
N LEU A 2 -39.55 72.19 -35.21
CA LEU A 2 -38.98 71.04 -34.49
C LEU A 2 -38.48 71.38 -33.09
N GLU A 3 -38.68 70.43 -32.18
CA GLU A 3 -38.16 70.36 -30.82
C GLU A 3 -36.64 70.12 -30.76
N LYS A 4 -36.03 70.66 -29.71
CA LYS A 4 -34.83 70.19 -29.01
C LYS A 4 -35.07 70.47 -27.52
N PRO A 5 -34.35 69.88 -26.55
CA PRO A 5 -33.31 68.83 -26.59
C PRO A 5 -33.54 67.72 -25.53
N PHE A 6 -32.67 66.71 -25.40
CA PHE A 6 -31.99 66.35 -24.14
C PHE A 6 -31.00 65.20 -24.37
N PHE A 7 -29.79 65.38 -23.83
CA PHE A 7 -28.67 64.45 -23.84
C PHE A 7 -28.96 63.17 -23.05
N GLY A 8 -28.55 62.02 -23.59
CA GLY A 8 -28.50 60.73 -22.88
C GLY A 8 -27.29 59.92 -23.36
N ASN A 9 -26.14 60.21 -22.77
CA ASN A 9 -24.84 59.59 -23.01
C ASN A 9 -24.84 58.13 -22.51
N GLN A 10 -25.19 57.14 -23.34
CA GLN A 10 -25.00 55.72 -23.00
C GLN A 10 -23.55 55.29 -23.25
N LYS A 11 -22.68 55.59 -22.30
CA LYS A 11 -21.45 54.81 -22.08
C LYS A 11 -21.78 53.63 -21.17
N ASN A 12 -22.30 52.55 -21.72
CA ASN A 12 -22.27 51.26 -21.04
C ASN A 12 -21.25 50.38 -21.74
N CYS A 13 -20.05 50.41 -21.18
CA CYS A 13 -18.92 49.54 -21.44
C CYS A 13 -19.37 48.07 -21.47
N THR A 14 -19.45 47.48 -22.66
CA THR A 14 -19.38 46.03 -22.81
C THR A 14 -17.95 45.60 -22.54
N ALA A 15 -17.68 45.37 -21.25
CA ALA A 15 -16.42 44.77 -20.84
C ALA A 15 -16.31 43.37 -21.49
N PRO A 16 -15.17 43.06 -22.11
CA PRO A 16 -15.09 42.08 -23.20
C PRO A 16 -15.27 40.64 -22.68
N GLY A 17 -15.73 39.71 -23.54
CA GLY A 17 -15.84 38.28 -23.22
C GLY A 17 -14.54 37.60 -22.73
N TRP A 18 -13.41 38.32 -22.67
CA TRP A 18 -12.15 37.88 -22.07
C TRP A 18 -12.29 37.51 -20.59
N HIS A 19 -13.18 38.16 -19.84
CA HIS A 19 -13.41 37.85 -18.42
C HIS A 19 -13.90 36.40 -18.23
N TRP A 20 -14.80 35.94 -19.11
CA TRP A 20 -15.33 34.57 -19.09
C TRP A 20 -14.29 33.54 -19.55
N MET A 21 -13.42 33.90 -20.49
CA MET A 21 -12.30 33.04 -20.89
C MET A 21 -11.26 32.88 -19.77
N VAL A 22 -10.94 33.97 -19.05
CA VAL A 22 -10.02 33.91 -17.91
C VAL A 22 -10.63 33.09 -16.77
N LEU A 23 -11.91 33.29 -16.44
CA LEU A 23 -12.62 32.49 -15.44
C LEU A 23 -12.68 31.00 -15.81
N GLY A 24 -12.93 30.67 -17.08
CA GLY A 24 -12.95 29.30 -17.57
C GLY A 24 -11.57 28.63 -17.50
N GLY A 25 -10.51 29.34 -17.91
CA GLY A 25 -9.13 28.83 -17.80
C GLY A 25 -8.72 28.57 -16.35
N LEU A 26 -9.10 29.47 -15.43
CA LEU A 26 -8.80 29.34 -14.01
C LEU A 26 -9.56 28.15 -13.38
N PHE A 27 -10.81 27.93 -13.79
CA PHE A 27 -11.60 26.77 -13.36
C PHE A 27 -10.98 25.44 -13.81
N VAL A 28 -10.56 25.34 -15.07
CA VAL A 28 -9.88 24.13 -15.59
C VAL A 28 -8.55 23.91 -14.87
N LEU A 29 -7.79 24.97 -14.61
CA LEU A 29 -6.53 24.88 -13.86
C LEU A 29 -6.73 24.32 -12.44
N VAL A 30 -7.76 24.78 -11.72
CA VAL A 30 -8.10 24.27 -10.38
C VAL A 30 -8.48 22.80 -10.42
N ILE A 31 -9.21 22.36 -11.45
CA ILE A 31 -9.56 20.94 -11.62
C ILE A 31 -8.32 20.09 -11.87
N VAL A 32 -7.42 20.54 -12.76
CA VAL A 32 -6.17 19.82 -13.06
C VAL A 32 -5.25 19.77 -11.83
N ILE A 33 -5.10 20.87 -11.10
CA ILE A 33 -4.31 20.91 -9.86
C ILE A 33 -4.93 19.99 -8.81
N SER A 34 -6.25 20.00 -8.63
CA SER A 34 -6.94 19.10 -7.68
C SER A 34 -6.76 17.64 -8.07
N TYR A 35 -6.83 17.31 -9.36
CA TYR A 35 -6.63 15.96 -9.88
C TYR A 35 -5.18 15.47 -9.68
N ILE A 36 -4.18 16.29 -10.03
CA ILE A 36 -2.76 15.98 -9.80
C ILE A 36 -2.46 15.86 -8.30
N SER A 37 -3.07 16.72 -7.48
CA SER A 37 -2.91 16.69 -6.02
C SER A 37 -3.52 15.43 -5.43
N THR A 38 -4.68 14.99 -5.93
CA THR A 38 -5.31 13.72 -5.53
C THR A 38 -4.44 12.53 -5.92
N ILE A 39 -3.84 12.53 -7.12
CA ILE A 39 -2.91 11.49 -7.55
C ILE A 39 -1.65 11.49 -6.69
N ARG A 40 -1.05 12.66 -6.42
CA ARG A 40 0.13 12.76 -5.55
C ARG A 40 -0.20 12.33 -4.12
N PHE A 41 -1.34 12.73 -3.59
CA PHE A 41 -1.79 12.33 -2.26
C PHE A 41 -2.05 10.82 -2.19
N HIS A 42 -2.61 10.22 -3.23
CA HIS A 42 -2.76 8.76 -3.32
C HIS A 42 -1.40 8.05 -3.37
N ARG A 43 -0.42 8.62 -4.08
CA ARG A 43 0.96 8.11 -4.13
C ARG A 43 1.68 8.25 -2.79
N GLU A 44 1.48 9.35 -2.07
CA GLU A 44 2.02 9.60 -0.74
C GLU A 44 1.35 8.69 0.31
N TYR A 45 0.04 8.48 0.19
CA TYR A 45 -0.72 7.54 1.02
C TYR A 45 -0.24 6.10 0.81
N LEU A 46 0.06 5.71 -0.43
CA LEU A 46 0.66 4.41 -0.73
C LEU A 46 2.09 4.29 -0.17
N ARG A 47 2.86 5.38 -0.17
CA ARG A 47 4.22 5.44 0.39
C ARG A 47 4.21 5.33 1.92
N TYR A 48 3.25 5.96 2.61
CA TYR A 48 3.02 5.78 4.05
C TYR A 48 2.38 4.42 4.38
N SER A 49 1.57 3.85 3.48
CA SER A 49 0.98 2.51 3.66
C SER A 49 1.99 1.36 3.53
N GLY A 50 3.24 1.64 3.14
CA GLY A 50 4.33 0.66 3.21
C GLY A 50 4.61 0.19 4.64
N GLU A 51 4.17 0.95 5.65
CA GLU A 51 4.24 0.60 7.07
C GLU A 51 2.88 0.22 7.68
N ALA A 52 1.78 0.38 6.93
CA ALA A 52 0.46 0.03 7.41
C ALA A 52 0.28 -1.50 7.34
N PRO A 53 -0.06 -2.18 8.44
CA PRO A 53 -0.36 -3.60 8.41
C PRO A 53 -1.47 -3.86 7.40
N ILE A 54 -1.27 -4.81 6.49
CA ILE A 54 -2.35 -5.33 5.66
C ILE A 54 -3.23 -6.13 6.61
N THR A 55 -4.26 -5.47 7.18
CA THR A 55 -5.31 -6.13 7.94
C THR A 55 -6.16 -6.91 6.95
N LEU A 56 -5.85 -8.19 6.79
CA LEU A 56 -6.65 -9.10 5.98
C LEU A 56 -7.91 -9.45 6.78
N MET A 57 -8.99 -8.76 6.42
CA MET A 57 -10.39 -8.93 6.84
C MET A 57 -10.86 -8.13 8.07
N ARG A 58 -11.89 -7.31 7.77
CA ARG A 58 -12.81 -6.70 8.72
C ARG A 58 -13.76 -7.81 9.19
N GLY A 59 -13.67 -8.25 10.45
CA GLY A 59 -14.80 -8.90 11.13
C GLY A 59 -14.62 -10.28 11.77
N ILE A 60 -13.46 -10.66 12.28
CA ILE A 60 -13.37 -11.87 13.14
C ILE A 60 -12.57 -11.54 14.41
N GLU A 61 -13.24 -11.44 15.56
CA GLU A 61 -12.64 -11.14 16.87
C GLU A 61 -11.85 -12.32 17.49
N SER A 62 -11.51 -13.38 16.74
CA SER A 62 -10.78 -14.53 17.27
C SER A 62 -9.52 -14.86 16.47
N GLY A 63 -8.39 -14.93 17.17
CA GLY A 63 -7.20 -15.66 16.72
C GLY A 63 -6.38 -15.07 15.58
N GLU A 64 -6.12 -13.76 15.55
CA GLU A 64 -5.22 -13.17 14.53
C GLU A 64 -3.74 -13.41 14.84
N ALA A 65 -2.91 -13.73 13.84
CA ALA A 65 -1.45 -13.67 13.94
C ALA A 65 -0.90 -12.60 13.02
N LYS A 66 0.29 -12.10 13.37
CA LYS A 66 1.01 -11.08 12.62
C LYS A 66 2.26 -11.70 12.00
N VAL A 67 2.41 -11.56 10.69
CA VAL A 67 3.62 -11.95 9.96
C VAL A 67 4.30 -10.70 9.41
N VAL A 68 5.57 -10.52 9.76
CA VAL A 68 6.41 -9.42 9.28
C VAL A 68 7.48 -10.01 8.37
N LEU A 69 7.52 -9.56 7.12
CA LEU A 69 8.59 -9.87 6.17
C LEU A 69 9.56 -8.69 6.14
N ASP A 70 10.80 -8.92 6.54
CA ASP A 70 11.89 -7.94 6.52
C ASP A 70 12.89 -8.33 5.43
N PHE A 71 12.97 -7.53 4.37
CA PHE A 71 13.86 -7.80 3.23
C PHE A 71 15.31 -7.38 3.50
N GLY A 72 15.60 -6.85 4.70
CA GLY A 72 16.94 -6.44 5.13
C GLY A 72 17.55 -5.33 4.26
N ASN A 73 16.72 -4.55 3.57
CA ASN A 73 17.07 -3.35 2.81
C ASN A 73 16.25 -2.13 3.29
N GLY A 74 15.68 -2.21 4.50
CA GLY A 74 14.72 -1.24 5.03
C GLY A 74 13.27 -1.45 4.57
N THR A 75 13.03 -2.30 3.57
CA THR A 75 11.67 -2.66 3.16
C THR A 75 11.11 -3.72 4.09
N LYS A 76 9.92 -3.44 4.65
CA LYS A 76 9.14 -4.41 5.43
C LYS A 76 7.75 -4.55 4.85
N ARG A 77 7.16 -5.73 5.00
CA ARG A 77 5.74 -5.98 4.69
C ARG A 77 5.11 -6.66 5.90
N VAL A 78 3.97 -6.13 6.35
CA VAL A 78 3.27 -6.65 7.51
C VAL A 78 1.92 -7.20 7.08
N PHE A 79 1.63 -8.44 7.46
CA PHE A 79 0.38 -9.13 7.22
C PHE A 79 -0.23 -9.49 8.57
N VAL A 80 -1.50 -9.17 8.74
CA VAL A 80 -2.28 -9.58 9.91
C VAL A 80 -3.49 -10.34 9.40
N GLY A 81 -3.70 -11.55 9.91
CA GLY A 81 -4.82 -12.38 9.48
C GLY A 81 -5.15 -13.46 10.50
N ALA A 82 -6.37 -13.99 10.40
CA ALA A 82 -6.84 -15.08 11.25
C ALA A 82 -6.00 -16.34 11.04
N VAL A 83 -5.57 -16.96 12.13
CA VAL A 83 -4.92 -18.27 12.15
C VAL A 83 -5.82 -19.27 12.87
N GLY A 84 -6.01 -20.43 12.25
CA GLY A 84 -6.74 -21.54 12.87
C GLY A 84 -5.84 -22.41 13.73
N ASP A 85 -6.43 -23.19 14.62
CA ASP A 85 -5.71 -24.15 15.45
C ASP A 85 -4.87 -25.11 14.61
N GLY A 86 -3.59 -25.25 14.97
CA GLY A 86 -2.65 -26.15 14.31
C GLY A 86 -2.17 -25.68 12.94
N MET A 87 -2.48 -24.44 12.54
CA MET A 87 -2.01 -23.88 11.27
C MET A 87 -0.49 -23.72 11.27
N THR A 88 0.17 -24.25 10.24
CA THR A 88 1.61 -24.11 10.10
C THR A 88 1.97 -22.80 9.42
N LEU A 89 3.18 -22.28 9.68
CA LEU A 89 3.69 -21.06 9.04
C LEU A 89 3.70 -21.20 7.51
N ARG A 90 3.99 -22.37 6.96
CA ARG A 90 3.82 -22.66 5.51
C ARG A 90 2.41 -22.37 5.02
N ASN A 91 1.38 -22.77 5.77
CA ASN A 91 -0.01 -22.55 5.38
C ASN A 91 -0.42 -21.08 5.53
N VAL A 92 0.07 -20.39 6.57
CA VAL A 92 -0.11 -18.94 6.74
C VAL A 92 0.49 -18.19 5.54
N MET A 93 1.75 -18.50 5.18
CA MET A 93 2.41 -17.87 4.04
C MET A 93 1.67 -18.12 2.72
N ARG A 94 1.19 -19.33 2.48
CA ARG A 94 0.34 -19.64 1.29
C ARG A 94 -0.96 -18.86 1.25
N GLN A 95 -1.57 -18.58 2.40
CA GLN A 95 -2.75 -17.71 2.43
C GLN A 95 -2.38 -16.28 2.06
N ILE A 96 -1.26 -15.79 2.57
CA ILE A 96 -0.73 -14.46 2.20
C ILE A 96 -0.48 -14.38 0.69
N GLU A 97 0.15 -15.37 0.06
CA GLU A 97 0.34 -15.39 -1.40
C GLU A 97 -0.97 -15.20 -2.17
N ARG A 98 -2.03 -15.93 -1.78
CA ARG A 98 -3.34 -15.90 -2.45
C ARG A 98 -4.06 -14.56 -2.37
N VAL A 99 -3.84 -13.81 -1.30
CA VAL A 99 -4.50 -12.51 -1.06
C VAL A 99 -3.63 -11.32 -1.46
N THR A 100 -2.38 -11.54 -1.87
CA THR A 100 -1.45 -10.49 -2.27
C THR A 100 -1.48 -10.06 -3.75
N PRO A 101 -2.31 -10.56 -4.69
CA PRO A 101 -2.42 -9.90 -6.00
C PRO A 101 -3.21 -8.60 -5.85
N LEU A 102 -2.54 -7.56 -5.32
CA LEU A 102 -2.97 -6.17 -5.45
C LEU A 102 -2.50 -5.68 -6.83
N PRO A 103 -3.31 -4.91 -7.57
CA PRO A 103 -3.06 -4.55 -8.97
C PRO A 103 -1.73 -3.81 -9.22
N ASP A 104 -1.08 -3.28 -8.18
CA ASP A 104 0.19 -2.54 -8.25
C ASP A 104 1.34 -3.21 -7.46
N ARG A 105 1.20 -4.46 -7.02
CA ARG A 105 2.25 -5.17 -6.25
C ARG A 105 2.61 -6.50 -6.89
N GLU A 106 3.91 -6.76 -7.00
CA GLU A 106 4.40 -8.07 -7.43
C GLU A 106 3.83 -9.17 -6.51
N PRO A 107 3.39 -10.30 -7.10
CA PRO A 107 2.88 -11.43 -6.32
C PRO A 107 3.92 -11.85 -5.30
N LEU A 108 3.47 -12.02 -4.05
CA LEU A 108 4.32 -12.63 -3.04
C LEU A 108 4.43 -14.12 -3.37
N ASP A 109 5.66 -14.61 -3.49
CA ASP A 109 6.00 -16.03 -3.62
C ASP A 109 6.78 -16.46 -2.36
N PHE A 110 6.46 -17.60 -1.80
CA PHE A 110 7.13 -18.19 -0.65
C PHE A 110 7.56 -19.62 -0.98
N SER A 111 8.86 -19.77 -1.26
CA SER A 111 9.47 -21.05 -1.59
C SER A 111 10.23 -21.61 -0.40
N VAL A 112 10.14 -22.93 -0.23
CA VAL A 112 10.81 -23.68 0.83
C VAL A 112 11.51 -24.89 0.22
N GLU A 113 12.77 -25.08 0.58
CA GLU A 113 13.57 -26.27 0.24
C GLU A 113 13.90 -27.05 1.53
N GLY A 114 13.27 -28.21 1.70
CA GLY A 114 13.40 -28.96 2.96
C GLY A 114 12.84 -28.17 4.14
N THR A 115 13.71 -27.85 5.11
CA THR A 115 13.39 -27.08 6.33
C THR A 115 13.83 -25.62 6.23
N THR A 116 14.30 -25.15 5.08
CA THR A 116 14.77 -23.77 4.90
C THR A 116 13.86 -22.97 4.00
N ILE A 117 13.74 -21.67 4.28
CA ILE A 117 13.04 -20.73 3.39
C ILE A 117 13.98 -20.44 2.24
N ALA A 118 13.64 -20.90 1.03
CA ALA A 118 14.49 -20.77 -0.15
C ALA A 118 14.34 -19.40 -0.82
N ALA A 119 13.11 -18.86 -0.85
CA ALA A 119 12.83 -17.54 -1.41
C ALA A 119 11.57 -16.90 -0.82
N VAL A 120 11.54 -15.57 -0.76
CA VAL A 120 10.37 -14.76 -0.43
C VAL A 120 10.26 -13.57 -1.37
N GLY A 121 9.12 -13.40 -2.02
CA GLY A 121 8.89 -12.31 -2.98
C GLY A 121 9.91 -12.29 -4.13
N GLY A 122 10.29 -13.46 -4.64
CA GLY A 122 11.30 -13.61 -5.69
C GLY A 122 12.77 -13.48 -5.25
N ILE A 123 13.04 -13.10 -3.99
CA ILE A 123 14.40 -12.95 -3.47
C ILE A 123 14.87 -14.28 -2.90
N ARG A 124 15.94 -14.84 -3.49
CA ARG A 124 16.56 -16.11 -3.09
C ARG A 124 17.68 -15.91 -2.07
N ASN A 125 17.98 -16.98 -1.33
CA ASN A 125 19.19 -17.05 -0.51
C ASN A 125 20.45 -16.87 -1.37
N SER A 126 21.49 -16.30 -0.76
CA SER A 126 22.80 -16.06 -1.36
C SER A 126 23.91 -16.53 -0.41
N ALA A 127 25.17 -16.50 -0.87
CA ALA A 127 26.31 -16.99 -0.08
C ALA A 127 26.44 -16.34 1.30
N ASN A 128 26.04 -15.07 1.44
CA ASN A 128 26.20 -14.30 2.68
C ASN A 128 24.87 -13.87 3.30
N ARG A 129 23.72 -14.18 2.69
CA ARG A 129 22.41 -13.76 3.21
C ARG A 129 21.37 -14.85 3.03
N GLN A 130 20.57 -15.07 4.05
CA GLN A 130 19.53 -16.08 4.04
C GLN A 130 18.25 -15.60 4.71
N TRP A 131 17.14 -16.23 4.33
CA TRP A 131 15.85 -16.07 4.98
C TRP A 131 15.79 -16.91 6.25
N GLN A 132 15.50 -16.26 7.38
CA GLN A 132 15.27 -16.92 8.67
C GLN A 132 13.92 -16.49 9.23
N ALA A 133 13.24 -17.39 9.93
CA ALA A 133 11.97 -17.11 10.59
C ALA A 133 12.15 -17.13 12.11
N TYR A 134 11.48 -16.20 12.77
CA TYR A 134 11.53 -16.01 14.21
C TYR A 134 10.12 -15.91 14.78
N SER A 135 9.90 -16.43 15.98
CA SER A 135 8.76 -16.08 16.82
C SER A 135 9.27 -15.24 17.98
N GLY A 136 8.93 -13.95 17.97
CA GLY A 136 9.61 -12.96 18.80
C GLY A 136 11.13 -12.97 18.55
N ASP A 137 11.91 -13.31 19.57
CA ASP A 137 13.38 -13.40 19.52
C ASP A 137 13.90 -14.84 19.30
N VAL A 138 13.01 -15.82 19.14
CA VAL A 138 13.38 -17.23 19.03
C VAL A 138 13.43 -17.66 17.57
N LEU A 139 14.59 -18.17 17.14
CA LEU A 139 14.77 -18.74 15.79
C LEU A 139 13.92 -20.00 15.61
N ILE A 140 13.16 -20.04 14.52
CA ILE A 140 12.35 -21.17 14.11
C ILE A 140 13.20 -22.08 13.21
N SER A 141 13.64 -23.22 13.75
CA SER A 141 14.52 -24.16 13.02
C SER A 141 13.83 -24.88 11.85
N ASP A 142 12.52 -25.10 11.94
CA ASP A 142 11.71 -25.68 10.85
C ASP A 142 10.45 -24.83 10.60
N PRO A 143 10.53 -23.82 9.71
CA PRO A 143 9.42 -22.95 9.35
C PRO A 143 8.25 -23.70 8.68
N THR A 144 8.45 -24.93 8.22
CA THR A 144 7.43 -25.67 7.49
C THR A 144 6.46 -26.40 8.40
N MET A 145 6.98 -26.85 9.54
CA MET A 145 6.26 -27.58 10.57
C MET A 145 5.89 -26.69 11.76
N TYR A 146 6.46 -25.48 11.85
CA TYR A 146 6.16 -24.54 12.92
C TYR A 146 4.67 -24.19 12.94
N ARG A 147 4.03 -24.39 14.10
CA ARG A 147 2.62 -24.07 14.32
C ARG A 147 2.50 -22.65 14.85
N VAL A 148 1.84 -21.80 14.07
CA VAL A 148 1.59 -20.42 14.45
C VAL A 148 0.47 -20.39 15.46
N LYS A 149 0.68 -19.65 16.54
CA LYS A 149 -0.29 -19.44 17.61
C LYS A 149 -1.09 -18.17 17.37
N GLU A 150 -2.27 -18.12 17.98
CA GLU A 150 -3.05 -16.89 18.03
C GLU A 150 -2.25 -15.77 18.70
N ARG A 151 -2.37 -14.56 18.15
CA ARG A 151 -1.71 -13.32 18.59
C ARG A 151 -0.17 -13.37 18.54
N GLU A 152 0.39 -14.37 17.88
CA GLU A 152 1.82 -14.50 17.70
C GLU A 152 2.32 -13.55 16.62
N GLU A 153 3.50 -12.97 16.86
CA GLU A 153 4.24 -12.24 15.84
C GLU A 153 5.37 -13.10 15.29
N ILE A 154 5.24 -13.47 14.02
CA ILE A 154 6.26 -14.16 13.25
C ILE A 154 7.02 -13.14 12.41
N MET A 155 8.33 -13.21 12.48
CA MET A 155 9.24 -12.31 11.80
C MET A 155 10.11 -13.12 10.84
N VAL A 156 10.00 -12.88 9.54
CA VAL A 156 10.78 -13.54 8.49
C VAL A 156 11.78 -12.51 7.94
N LYS A 157 13.06 -12.69 8.24
CA LYS A 157 14.14 -11.73 7.93
C LYS A 157 15.08 -12.26 6.87
N TYR A 158 15.46 -11.40 5.92
CA TYR A 158 16.56 -11.62 5.01
C TYR A 158 17.84 -11.00 5.56
N GLU A 159 18.60 -11.77 6.31
CA GLU A 159 19.72 -11.28 7.11
C GLU A 159 21.05 -11.88 6.67
N GLN A 160 22.14 -11.28 7.16
CA GLN A 160 23.48 -11.75 6.90
C GLN A 160 23.81 -12.94 7.80
N LEU A 161 24.45 -13.97 7.22
CA LEU A 161 24.94 -15.15 7.93
C LEU A 161 26.06 -14.83 8.92
#